data_AF-A0A942F303-F1
#
_entry.id   AF-A0A942F303-F1
#
_cell.length_a   1.000
_cell.length_b   1.000
_cell.length_c   1.000
_cell.angle_alpha   90.00
_cell.angle_beta   90.00
_cell.angle_gamma   90.00
#
_symmetry.space_group_name_H-M   'P 1'
#
loop_
_entity.id
_entity.type
_entity.pdbx_description
1 polymer ?
#
loop_
_entity_poly.entity_id
_entity_poly.type
_entity_poly.pdbx_seq_one_letter_code
_entity_poly.pdbx_strand_id
1 'polypeptide(L)'
;MKYVLIIILFSGFTCTKPFPRQSNSTKTNTSPIAIYRKVISDSSNTLENVEKILKLQYTLWGCACANWISFEDVRKYKDSGFSKHHIFIEPASPELYNPASDTTFDVFKEQITVTGKFYVKDDYPHPTFQMEEQIEKARVFQYTKIKRIKENATK
;
A
#
# COMPACT_ATOMS: atom_id res chain seq x y z
N MET A 1 -48.50 -21.23 -27.34
CA MET A 1 -47.42 -20.24 -27.18
C MET A 1 -46.22 -20.73 -27.98
N LYS A 2 -45.94 -20.10 -29.12
CA LYS A 2 -44.88 -20.49 -30.07
C LYS A 2 -43.63 -19.68 -29.75
N TYR A 3 -42.54 -20.35 -29.36
CA TYR A 3 -41.24 -19.70 -29.13
C TYR A 3 -40.57 -19.43 -30.48
N VAL A 4 -40.31 -18.16 -30.77
CA VAL A 4 -39.53 -17.71 -31.92
C VAL A 4 -38.07 -17.74 -31.51
N LEU A 5 -37.32 -18.66 -32.11
CA LEU A 5 -35.88 -18.81 -31.98
C LEU A 5 -35.20 -17.78 -32.90
N ILE A 6 -34.68 -16.69 -32.35
CA ILE A 6 -33.93 -15.69 -33.13
C ILE A 6 -32.45 -16.08 -33.05
N ILE A 7 -31.93 -16.67 -34.13
CA ILE A 7 -30.50 -16.89 -34.34
C ILE A 7 -29.92 -15.63 -34.97
N ILE A 8 -29.13 -14.88 -34.21
CA ILE A 8 -28.36 -13.73 -34.73
C ILE A 8 -27.01 -14.26 -35.21
N LEU A 9 -26.87 -14.43 -36.53
CA LEU A 9 -25.59 -14.66 -37.21
C LEU A 9 -24.87 -13.32 -37.41
N PHE A 10 -23.89 -13.02 -36.55
CA PHE A 10 -22.95 -11.93 -36.80
C PHE A 10 -21.85 -12.39 -37.77
N SER A 11 -22.07 -12.19 -39.07
CA SER A 11 -21.03 -12.23 -40.09
C SER A 11 -20.25 -10.92 -40.08
N GLY A 12 -19.17 -10.86 -39.29
CA GLY A 12 -18.20 -9.77 -39.28
C GLY A 12 -17.09 -10.01 -40.29
N PHE A 13 -17.12 -9.23 -41.37
CA PHE A 13 -16.13 -9.17 -42.45
C PHE A 13 -14.68 -9.06 -41.95
N THR A 14 -13.83 -10.01 -42.34
CA THR A 14 -12.36 -9.87 -42.27
C THR A 14 -11.90 -8.97 -43.41
N CYS A 15 -11.59 -7.71 -43.13
CA CYS A 15 -10.88 -6.84 -44.06
C CYS A 15 -9.39 -6.77 -43.67
N THR A 16 -8.60 -7.74 -44.14
CA THR A 16 -7.13 -7.69 -44.09
C THR A 16 -6.63 -6.82 -45.23
N LYS A 17 -6.29 -5.55 -44.93
CA LYS A 17 -5.41 -4.76 -45.80
C LYS A 17 -3.97 -4.94 -45.32
N PRO A 18 -3.03 -5.40 -46.17
CA PRO A 18 -1.63 -5.41 -45.81
C PRO A 18 -1.11 -3.97 -45.75
N PHE A 19 -0.75 -3.52 -44.55
CA PHE A 19 -0.03 -2.26 -44.36
C PHE A 19 1.40 -2.43 -44.89
N PRO A 20 1.92 -1.51 -45.72
CA PRO A 20 3.31 -1.59 -46.17
C PRO A 20 4.25 -1.40 -44.98
N ARG A 21 5.15 -2.37 -44.79
CA ARG A 21 6.22 -2.39 -43.81
C ARG A 21 7.26 -1.32 -44.16
N GLN A 22 7.13 -0.12 -43.60
CA GLN A 22 8.25 0.82 -43.54
C GLN A 22 9.20 0.40 -42.43
N SER A 23 10.21 -0.38 -42.82
CA SER A 23 11.44 -0.57 -42.08
C SER A 23 12.27 0.71 -42.15
N ASN A 24 11.97 1.67 -41.29
CA ASN A 24 12.93 2.71 -40.92
C ASN A 24 13.42 2.39 -39.52
N SER A 25 14.47 1.56 -39.46
CA SER A 25 15.35 1.43 -38.31
C SER A 25 16.02 2.78 -38.09
N THR A 26 15.32 3.67 -37.39
CA THR A 26 15.96 4.80 -36.75
C THR A 26 16.49 4.23 -35.44
N LYS A 27 17.79 3.97 -35.40
CA LYS A 27 18.53 3.76 -34.15
C LYS A 27 18.40 5.04 -33.33
N THR A 28 17.32 5.18 -32.58
CA THR A 28 17.31 6.10 -31.46
C THR A 28 18.21 5.46 -30.41
N ASN A 29 19.37 6.07 -30.21
CA ASN A 29 20.15 5.90 -28.98
C ASN A 29 19.32 6.49 -27.84
N THR A 30 18.23 5.82 -27.47
CA THR A 30 17.49 6.15 -26.26
C THR A 30 18.31 5.57 -25.13
N SER A 31 19.24 6.39 -24.62
CA SER A 31 19.72 6.24 -23.25
C SER A 31 18.51 5.96 -22.38
N PRO A 32 18.51 4.93 -21.51
CA PRO A 32 17.39 4.72 -20.61
C PRO A 32 17.16 6.02 -19.86
N ILE A 33 15.99 6.63 -20.07
CA ILE A 33 15.57 7.80 -19.31
C ILE A 33 15.44 7.28 -17.88
N ALA A 34 16.47 7.54 -17.07
CA ALA A 34 16.43 7.27 -15.65
C ALA A 34 15.32 8.16 -15.09
N ILE A 35 14.13 7.59 -14.88
CA ILE A 35 13.05 8.25 -14.16
C ILE A 35 13.55 8.39 -12.72
N TYR A 36 14.19 9.53 -12.43
CA TYR A 36 14.69 9.83 -11.11
C TYR A 36 13.49 10.09 -10.19
N ARG A 37 13.12 9.09 -9.41
CA ARG A 37 12.11 9.25 -8.37
C ARG A 37 12.78 9.90 -7.15
N LYS A 38 12.33 11.10 -6.79
CA LYS A 38 12.81 11.81 -5.60
C LYS A 38 12.39 11.04 -4.34
N VAL A 39 13.33 10.70 -3.48
CA VAL A 39 13.04 10.18 -2.13
C VAL A 39 12.58 11.35 -1.25
N ILE A 40 11.48 11.16 -0.52
CA ILE A 40 10.85 12.18 0.34
C ILE A 40 10.87 11.84 1.83
N SER A 41 11.23 10.60 2.20
CA SER A 41 11.52 10.21 3.58
C SER A 41 12.86 10.81 4.05
N ASP A 42 12.91 11.36 5.27
CA ASP A 42 14.09 11.96 5.88
C ASP A 42 15.01 10.87 6.46
N SER A 43 16.10 10.54 5.76
CA SER A 43 17.07 9.53 6.21
C SER A 43 17.83 9.93 7.50
N SER A 44 17.72 11.18 7.95
CA SER A 44 18.31 11.65 9.21
C SER A 44 17.36 11.51 10.42
N ASN A 45 16.12 11.07 10.20
CA ASN A 45 15.19 10.83 11.30
C ASN A 45 15.69 9.68 12.19
N THR A 46 15.56 9.83 13.49
CA THR A 46 16.09 8.87 14.47
C THR A 46 14.95 8.24 15.26
N LEU A 47 15.20 7.07 15.86
CA LEU A 47 14.23 6.40 16.71
C LEU A 47 14.19 7.03 18.10
N GLU A 48 13.00 7.08 18.69
CA GLU A 48 12.80 7.35 20.10
C GLU A 48 13.52 6.30 20.96
N ASN A 49 13.90 6.67 22.19
CA ASN A 49 14.58 5.76 23.11
C ASN A 49 13.65 4.74 23.79
N VAL A 50 12.34 4.84 23.56
CA VAL A 50 11.32 4.03 24.25
C VAL A 50 10.74 2.98 23.31
N GLU A 51 10.96 1.71 23.64
CA GLU A 51 10.29 0.59 22.97
C GLU A 51 8.83 0.48 23.44
N LYS A 52 7.93 0.17 22.51
CA LYS A 52 6.49 0.01 22.75
C LYS A 52 5.99 -1.28 22.11
N ILE A 53 4.87 -1.77 22.66
CA ILE A 53 4.10 -2.85 22.06
C ILE A 53 2.74 -2.27 21.65
N LEU A 54 2.41 -2.36 20.37
CA LEU A 54 1.16 -1.82 19.83
C LEU A 54 0.31 -2.96 19.28
N LYS A 55 -0.98 -2.93 19.59
CA LYS A 55 -2.01 -3.73 18.93
C LYS A 55 -2.68 -2.85 17.88
N LEU A 56 -2.52 -3.21 16.62
CA LEU A 56 -2.90 -2.38 15.48
C LEU A 56 -3.93 -3.11 14.61
N GLN A 57 -4.86 -2.33 14.08
CA GLN A 57 -5.74 -2.72 12.99
C GLN A 57 -5.47 -1.85 11.77
N TYR A 58 -5.80 -2.39 10.60
CA TYR A 58 -5.68 -1.69 9.34
C TYR A 58 -6.99 -0.96 9.03
N THR A 59 -6.87 0.28 8.58
CA THR A 59 -7.98 1.06 7.99
C THR A 59 -7.73 1.16 6.49
N LEU A 60 -8.71 0.73 5.69
CA LEU A 60 -8.64 0.86 4.24
C LEU A 60 -9.05 2.28 3.82
N TRP A 61 -8.06 3.08 3.44
CA TRP A 61 -8.28 4.38 2.82
C TRP A 61 -8.34 4.30 1.29
N GLY A 62 -8.89 5.35 0.67
CA GLY A 62 -8.79 5.59 -0.77
C GLY A 62 -7.53 6.36 -1.19
N CYS A 63 -6.56 6.53 -0.28
CA CYS A 63 -5.30 7.26 -0.50
C CYS A 63 -4.09 6.46 0.02
N ALA A 64 -2.89 6.81 -0.43
CA ALA A 64 -1.63 6.26 0.08
C ALA A 64 -1.21 6.83 1.46
N CYS A 65 -2.16 6.97 2.39
CA CYS A 65 -1.99 7.59 3.70
C CYS A 65 -1.55 6.58 4.79
N ALA A 66 -1.30 7.06 6.01
CA ALA A 66 -1.10 6.20 7.17
C ALA A 66 -2.35 5.34 7.43
N ASN A 67 -2.19 4.01 7.40
CA ASN A 67 -3.32 3.07 7.42
C ASN A 67 -3.48 2.30 8.74
N TRP A 68 -2.54 2.42 9.68
CA TRP A 68 -2.58 1.64 10.92
C TRP A 68 -3.05 2.49 12.08
N ILE A 69 -3.89 1.94 12.96
CA ILE A 69 -4.35 2.64 14.16
C ILE A 69 -4.36 1.68 15.35
N SER A 70 -4.03 2.19 16.54
CA SER A 70 -4.08 1.41 17.77
C SER A 70 -5.52 1.20 18.24
N PHE A 71 -5.82 0.09 18.91
CA PHE A 71 -7.18 -0.14 19.43
C PHE A 71 -7.57 0.85 20.53
N GLU A 72 -6.58 1.44 21.20
CA GLU A 72 -6.83 2.53 22.15
C GLU A 72 -7.32 3.78 21.41
N ASP A 73 -6.65 4.17 20.33
CA ASP A 73 -7.02 5.32 19.53
C ASP A 73 -8.34 5.11 18.80
N VAL A 74 -8.64 3.89 18.32
CA VAL A 74 -9.94 3.56 17.75
C VAL A 74 -11.06 3.83 18.74
N ARG A 75 -10.91 3.37 19.98
CA ARG A 75 -11.94 3.58 21.03
C ARG A 75 -12.06 5.05 21.43
N LYS A 76 -10.93 5.77 21.46
CA LYS A 76 -10.87 7.15 21.93
C LYS A 76 -11.37 8.17 20.89
N TYR A 77 -11.07 7.96 19.62
CA TYR A 77 -11.26 8.96 18.57
C TYR A 77 -12.29 8.56 17.50
N LYS A 78 -13.11 7.53 17.78
CA LYS A 78 -14.17 7.05 16.87
C LYS A 78 -15.07 8.19 16.36
N ASP A 79 -15.42 9.12 17.24
CA ASP A 79 -16.41 10.16 16.95
C ASP A 79 -15.78 11.50 16.51
N SER A 80 -14.46 11.66 16.63
CA SER A 80 -13.77 12.87 16.18
C SER A 80 -12.25 12.66 16.04
N GLY A 81 -11.67 13.12 14.93
CA GLY A 81 -10.21 13.15 14.75
C GLY A 81 -9.57 11.80 14.40
N PHE A 82 -10.37 10.77 14.14
CA PHE A 82 -9.92 9.39 13.84
C PHE A 82 -8.75 9.31 12.85
N SER A 83 -8.81 10.03 11.73
CA SER A 83 -7.78 10.01 10.69
C SER A 83 -6.40 10.49 11.19
N LYS A 84 -6.37 11.43 12.14
CA LYS A 84 -5.12 12.04 12.66
C LYS A 84 -4.30 11.10 13.56
N HIS A 85 -4.88 9.98 13.97
CA HIS A 85 -4.23 9.01 14.86
C HIS A 85 -3.75 7.77 14.11
N HIS A 86 -3.80 7.79 12.78
CA HIS A 86 -3.20 6.74 11.99
C HIS A 86 -1.70 6.94 11.89
N ILE A 87 -0.98 5.83 11.85
CA ILE A 87 0.47 5.75 11.80
C ILE A 87 0.89 4.91 10.60
N PHE A 88 2.11 5.14 10.14
CA PHE A 88 2.81 4.19 9.30
C PHE A 88 3.53 3.14 10.16
N ILE A 89 3.75 1.97 9.59
CA ILE A 89 4.64 0.96 10.15
C ILE A 89 5.68 0.55 9.13
N GLU A 90 6.86 0.17 9.58
CA GLU A 90 7.90 -0.41 8.73
C GLU A 90 8.76 -1.43 9.50
N PRO A 91 9.28 -2.46 8.83
CA PRO A 91 10.18 -3.41 9.48
C PRO A 91 11.56 -2.81 9.70
N ALA A 92 12.20 -3.14 10.83
CA ALA A 92 13.60 -2.81 11.10
C ALA A 92 14.61 -3.61 10.23
N SER A 93 14.14 -4.67 9.57
CA SER A 93 14.95 -5.54 8.70
C SER A 93 14.07 -6.13 7.59
N PRO A 94 14.57 -6.26 6.36
CA PRO A 94 13.83 -6.87 5.25
C PRO A 94 13.42 -8.33 5.48
N GLU A 95 14.04 -9.01 6.44
CA GLU A 95 13.69 -10.40 6.82
C GLU A 95 12.41 -10.49 7.66
N LEU A 96 11.96 -9.37 8.24
CA LEU A 96 10.75 -9.34 9.03
C LEU A 96 9.52 -9.37 8.12
N TYR A 97 8.51 -10.12 8.54
CA TYR A 97 7.21 -10.15 7.90
C TYR A 97 6.64 -8.73 7.71
N ASN A 98 6.18 -8.40 6.50
CA ASN A 98 5.54 -7.13 6.17
C ASN A 98 4.11 -7.36 5.65
N PRO A 99 3.06 -6.97 6.40
CA PRO A 99 1.68 -7.13 5.98
C PRO A 99 1.36 -6.48 4.63
N ALA A 100 2.00 -5.35 4.30
CA ALA A 100 1.75 -4.65 3.04
C ALA A 100 2.18 -5.45 1.79
N SER A 101 3.04 -6.46 1.97
CA SER A 101 3.51 -7.36 0.90
C SER A 101 2.83 -8.73 0.90
N ASP A 102 2.01 -9.02 1.93
CA ASP A 102 1.39 -10.33 2.12
C ASP A 102 -0.02 -10.36 1.53
N THR A 103 -0.18 -11.03 0.38
CA THR A 103 -1.47 -11.20 -0.28
C THR A 103 -2.45 -12.08 0.50
N THR A 104 -1.99 -12.78 1.55
CA THR A 104 -2.82 -13.61 2.43
C THR A 104 -3.31 -12.87 3.68
N PHE A 105 -2.86 -11.63 3.90
CA PHE A 105 -3.30 -10.81 5.02
C PHE A 105 -4.69 -10.22 4.75
N ASP A 106 -5.71 -10.69 5.48
CA ASP A 106 -7.07 -10.15 5.40
C ASP A 106 -7.21 -8.93 6.31
N VAL A 107 -7.09 -7.72 5.73
CA VAL A 107 -7.16 -6.44 6.46
C VAL A 107 -8.47 -6.23 7.24
N PHE A 108 -9.53 -7.00 6.95
CA PHE A 108 -10.82 -6.89 7.63
C PHE A 108 -10.97 -7.85 8.81
N LYS A 109 -10.16 -8.92 8.87
CA LYS A 109 -10.28 -9.98 9.90
C LYS A 109 -9.01 -10.17 10.72
N GLU A 110 -7.88 -9.69 10.23
CA GLU A 110 -6.60 -9.85 10.87
C GLU A 110 -6.12 -8.56 11.50
N GLN A 111 -5.51 -8.72 12.66
CA GLN A 111 -4.88 -7.67 13.43
C GLN A 111 -3.41 -8.02 13.60
N ILE A 112 -2.60 -7.04 14.03
CA ILE A 112 -1.20 -7.30 14.34
C ILE A 112 -0.85 -6.80 15.74
N THR A 113 0.10 -7.48 16.38
CA THR A 113 0.86 -6.94 17.50
C THR A 113 2.28 -6.70 17.04
N VAL A 114 2.78 -5.49 17.23
CA VAL A 114 4.15 -5.11 16.88
C VAL A 114 4.91 -4.66 18.12
N THR A 115 6.21 -4.94 18.15
CA THR A 115 7.15 -4.41 19.15
C THR A 115 8.20 -3.60 18.42
N GLY A 116 8.51 -2.41 18.91
CA GLY A 116 9.42 -1.49 18.23
C GLY A 116 9.38 -0.09 18.79
N LYS A 117 9.81 0.87 17.98
CA LYS A 117 9.99 2.27 18.38
C LYS A 117 9.40 3.19 17.33
N PHE A 118 8.92 4.36 17.76
CA PHE A 118 8.58 5.41 16.83
C PHE A 118 9.84 6.17 16.40
N TYR A 119 9.80 6.76 15.22
CA TYR A 119 10.70 7.85 14.89
C TYR A 119 10.34 9.12 15.67
N VAL A 120 11.35 9.97 15.90
CA VAL A 120 11.21 11.21 16.67
C VAL A 120 10.31 12.22 15.96
N LYS A 121 10.45 12.35 14.64
CA LYS A 121 9.64 13.27 13.83
C LYS A 121 8.61 12.51 13.01
N ASP A 122 7.45 13.12 12.78
CA ASP A 122 6.49 12.64 11.78
C ASP A 122 7.13 12.67 10.40
N ASP A 123 6.95 11.58 9.66
CA ASP A 123 7.59 11.37 8.36
C ASP A 123 6.88 10.27 7.56
N TYR A 124 7.62 9.61 6.66
CA TYR A 124 7.18 8.50 5.84
C TYR A 124 8.07 7.27 6.11
N PRO A 125 7.61 6.04 5.82
CA PRO A 125 8.47 4.86 5.77
C PRO A 125 9.67 5.04 4.84
N HIS A 126 10.78 4.35 5.12
CA HIS A 126 12.01 4.46 4.33
C HIS A 126 12.18 3.27 3.37
N PRO A 127 12.56 3.51 2.09
CA PRO A 127 12.46 4.78 1.36
C PRO A 127 11.04 5.02 0.85
N THR A 128 10.53 6.24 0.98
CA THR A 128 9.31 6.68 0.27
C THR A 128 9.67 7.60 -0.88
N PHE A 129 9.11 7.34 -2.05
CA PHE A 129 9.32 8.12 -3.27
C PHE A 129 8.16 9.09 -3.51
N GLN A 130 8.46 10.26 -4.06
CA GLN A 130 7.44 11.22 -4.47
C GLN A 130 6.56 10.61 -5.57
N MET A 131 5.24 10.77 -5.40
CA MET A 131 4.20 10.35 -6.32
C MET A 131 3.35 11.55 -6.75
N GLU A 132 2.41 11.34 -7.67
CA GLU A 132 1.43 12.36 -8.06
C GLU A 132 0.50 12.73 -6.90
N GLU A 133 0.03 11.74 -6.15
CA GLU A 133 -0.75 11.95 -4.93
C GLU A 133 0.17 12.50 -3.83
N GLN A 134 -0.21 13.64 -3.25
CA GLN A 134 0.47 14.21 -2.11
C GLN A 134 0.04 13.47 -0.84
N ILE A 135 1.01 12.82 -0.20
CA ILE A 135 0.81 12.12 1.07
C ILE A 135 1.24 12.98 2.26
N GLU A 136 0.42 12.98 3.31
CA GLU A 136 0.73 13.67 4.57
C GLU A 136 1.72 12.84 5.41
N LYS A 137 2.60 13.54 6.14
CA LYS A 137 3.49 12.91 7.12
C LYS A 137 2.68 12.44 8.32
N ALA A 138 3.10 11.35 8.93
CA ALA A 138 2.51 10.84 10.16
C ALA A 138 3.59 10.20 11.03
N ARG A 139 3.20 9.78 12.24
CA ARG A 139 4.07 8.95 13.09
C ARG A 139 4.44 7.67 12.34
N VAL A 140 5.72 7.34 12.32
CA VAL A 140 6.23 6.10 11.72
C VAL A 140 6.73 5.19 12.83
N PHE A 141 6.22 3.96 12.89
CA PHE A 141 6.62 2.95 13.87
C PHE A 141 7.50 1.89 13.20
N GLN A 142 8.78 1.87 13.55
CA GLN A 142 9.69 0.83 13.10
C GLN A 142 9.62 -0.36 14.06
N TYR A 143 9.17 -1.51 13.57
CA TYR A 143 9.02 -2.72 14.37
C TYR A 143 10.20 -3.68 14.21
N THR A 144 10.61 -4.27 15.33
CA THR A 144 11.61 -5.35 15.43
C THR A 144 10.97 -6.73 15.59
N LYS A 145 9.69 -6.77 15.98
CA LYS A 145 8.88 -7.99 16.08
C LYS A 145 7.47 -7.71 15.61
N ILE A 146 6.85 -8.69 14.97
CA ILE A 146 5.46 -8.64 14.52
C ILE A 146 4.79 -10.00 14.70
N LYS A 147 3.53 -9.99 15.11
CA LYS A 147 2.69 -11.18 15.22
C LYS A 147 1.33 -10.89 14.62
N ARG A 148 0.89 -11.73 13.67
CA ARG A 148 -0.49 -11.76 13.18
C ARG A 148 -1.42 -12.34 14.24
N ILE A 149 -2.59 -11.73 14.38
CA ILE A 149 -3.67 -12.19 15.24
C ILE A 149 -4.86 -12.39 14.31
N LYS A 150 -5.28 -13.65 14.15
CA LYS A 150 -6.54 -13.98 13.51
C LYS A 150 -7.60 -13.97 14.59
N GLU A 151 -8.69 -13.26 14.36
CA GLU A 151 -9.88 -13.45 15.17
C GLU A 151 -10.32 -14.90 14.94
N ASN A 152 -10.27 -15.73 15.99
CA ASN A 152 -10.80 -17.09 15.89
C ASN A 152 -12.30 -16.93 15.62
N ALA A 153 -12.78 -17.44 14.49
CA ALA A 153 -14.20 -17.55 14.25
C ALA A 153 -14.81 -18.31 15.44
N THR A 154 -15.49 -17.60 16.33
CA THR A 154 -16.30 -18.21 17.36
C THR A 154 -17.32 -19.07 16.61
N LYS A 155 -17.17 -20.39 16.75
CA LYS A 155 -18.06 -21.40 16.17
C LYS A 155 -19.51 -21.16 16.57
#